data_AF-A0A8W8ILR9-F1
#
_entry.id   AF-A0A8W8ILR9-F1
#
_cell.length_a   1.000
_cell.length_b   1.000
_cell.length_c   1.000
_cell.angle_alpha   90.00
_cell.angle_beta   90.00
_cell.angle_gamma   90.00
#
_symmetry.space_group_name_H-M   'P 1'
#
loop_
_entity.id
_entity.type
_entity.pdbx_description
1 polymer ?
#
loop_
_entity_poly.entity_id
_entity_poly.type
_entity_poly.pdbx_seq_one_letter_code
_entity_poly.pdbx_strand_id
1 'polypeptide(L)'
;VCRQKIDDMIERSEVKCRKDSLWQRMLIGGKSEEKDNLQKLEFEEFLELLGMSVQMSLDSIDAKLIPFLNMNFLWYSGLFKKLQAKYPDTHRCFTSSDGLVQYIVILNPNYLDMFSMLMTNAKDNRTFLGAVYRDSLYDQVDTEECPNLAVRSVNLHLEEFVNVCSFHLWSSML
;
A
#
# COMPACT_ATOMS: atom_id res chain seq x y z
N VAL A 1 35.92 15.74 3.54
CA VAL A 1 34.74 16.29 4.25
C VAL A 1 33.74 16.95 3.29
N CYS A 2 34.08 17.94 2.46
CA CYS A 2 33.10 18.54 1.54
C CYS A 2 32.68 17.64 0.36
N ARG A 3 33.59 16.87 -0.25
CA ARG A 3 33.24 15.92 -1.33
C ARG A 3 32.26 14.84 -0.85
N GLN A 4 32.58 14.19 0.27
CA GLN A 4 31.72 13.17 0.88
C GLN A 4 30.32 13.69 1.21
N LYS A 5 30.18 14.94 1.69
CA LYS A 5 28.85 15.55 1.91
C LYS A 5 28.06 15.77 0.61
N ILE A 6 28.74 16.12 -0.49
CA ILE A 6 28.11 16.31 -1.79
C ILE A 6 27.70 14.95 -2.38
N ASP A 7 28.56 13.94 -2.28
CA ASP A 7 28.29 12.57 -2.73
C ASP A 7 27.08 11.99 -1.96
N ASP A 8 27.05 12.12 -0.63
CA ASP A 8 25.92 11.71 0.21
C ASP A 8 24.62 12.47 -0.12
N MET A 9 24.71 13.72 -0.59
CA MET A 9 23.54 14.52 -1.00
C MET A 9 23.00 14.08 -2.36
N ILE A 10 23.89 13.73 -3.29
CA ILE A 10 23.53 13.21 -4.62
C ILE A 10 22.84 11.85 -4.45
N GLU A 11 23.43 10.93 -3.71
CA GLU A 11 22.86 9.59 -3.48
C GLU A 11 21.47 9.66 -2.83
N ARG A 12 21.30 10.51 -1.81
CA ARG A 12 19.99 10.74 -1.17
C ARG A 12 18.96 11.32 -2.13
N SER A 13 19.40 12.17 -3.05
CA SER A 13 18.55 12.83 -4.04
C SER A 13 18.17 11.86 -5.17
N GLU A 14 19.06 10.95 -5.56
CA GLU A 14 18.80 9.87 -6.52
C GLU A 14 17.77 8.87 -5.97
N VAL A 15 17.94 8.40 -4.74
CA VAL A 15 16.97 7.51 -4.06
C VAL A 15 15.60 8.17 -3.97
N LYS A 16 15.56 9.45 -3.58
CA LYS A 16 14.29 10.21 -3.53
C LYS A 16 13.65 10.34 -4.91
N CYS A 17 14.42 10.69 -5.93
CA CYS A 17 13.91 10.82 -7.30
C CYS A 17 13.39 9.48 -7.85
N ARG A 18 14.09 8.37 -7.59
CA ARG A 18 13.67 7.03 -7.98
C ARG A 18 12.37 6.64 -7.30
N LYS A 19 12.28 6.80 -5.97
CA LYS A 19 11.06 6.56 -5.20
C LYS A 19 9.88 7.39 -5.73
N ASP A 20 10.10 8.68 -5.98
CA ASP A 20 9.08 9.59 -6.50
C ASP A 20 8.59 9.14 -7.88
N SER A 21 9.50 8.75 -8.78
CA SER A 21 9.16 8.24 -10.10
C SER A 21 8.33 6.96 -10.04
N LEU A 22 8.75 5.99 -9.23
CA LEU A 22 8.04 4.72 -9.03
C LEU A 22 6.65 4.95 -8.42
N TRP A 23 6.55 5.83 -7.43
CA TRP A 23 5.28 6.18 -6.78
C TRP A 23 4.29 6.81 -7.76
N GLN A 24 4.74 7.77 -8.59
CA GLN A 24 3.88 8.39 -9.61
C GLN A 24 3.39 7.36 -10.63
N ARG A 25 4.26 6.46 -11.10
CA ARG A 25 3.88 5.38 -12.02
C ARG A 25 2.87 4.41 -11.39
N MET A 26 3.01 4.11 -10.09
CA MET A 26 2.06 3.29 -9.33
C MET A 26 0.65 3.93 -9.31
N LEU A 27 0.57 5.24 -9.07
CA LEU A 27 -0.69 5.98 -9.05
C LEU A 27 -1.38 5.98 -10.43
N ILE A 28 -0.62 6.15 -11.51
CA ILE A 28 -1.15 6.29 -12.88
C ILE A 28 -1.52 4.92 -13.50
N GLY A 29 -0.75 3.86 -13.22
CA GLY A 29 -0.72 2.59 -13.96
C GLY A 29 -1.98 1.72 -14.02
N GLY A 30 -3.15 2.20 -13.57
CA GLY A 30 -4.45 1.54 -13.78
C GLY A 30 -5.43 2.35 -14.64
N LYS A 31 -5.05 3.56 -15.08
CA LYS A 31 -5.74 4.31 -16.12
C LYS A 31 -5.06 4.03 -17.45
N SER A 32 -5.39 2.92 -18.12
CA SER A 32 -5.15 2.79 -19.56
C SER A 32 -6.16 3.75 -20.24
N GLU A 33 -5.88 4.59 -21.24
CA GLU A 33 -4.86 4.61 -22.27
C GLU A 33 -4.51 6.09 -22.61
N GLU A 34 -3.35 6.33 -23.23
CA GLU A 34 -3.04 7.47 -24.12
C GLU A 34 -2.53 8.84 -23.62
N LYS A 35 -2.44 9.19 -22.33
CA LYS A 35 -2.06 10.58 -21.97
C LYS A 35 -0.69 10.86 -21.37
N ASP A 36 0.01 9.88 -20.83
CA ASP A 36 1.38 10.07 -20.34
C ASP A 36 2.25 8.88 -20.75
N ASN A 37 3.46 9.15 -21.27
CA ASN A 37 4.47 8.14 -21.68
C ASN A 37 5.02 7.29 -20.51
N LEU A 38 4.30 7.21 -19.38
CA LEU A 38 4.71 6.52 -18.17
C LEU A 38 4.24 5.07 -18.23
N GLN A 39 5.20 4.16 -18.43
CA GLN A 39 4.95 2.72 -18.43
C GLN A 39 4.36 2.27 -17.08
N LYS A 40 3.46 1.27 -17.15
CA LYS A 40 2.97 0.56 -15.98
C LYS A 40 4.14 0.07 -15.13
N LEU A 41 4.00 0.15 -13.81
CA LEU A 41 5.02 -0.33 -12.88
C LEU A 41 5.11 -1.85 -12.94
N GLU A 42 6.32 -2.39 -13.11
CA GLU A 42 6.56 -3.84 -13.10
C GLU A 42 6.68 -4.39 -11.67
N PHE A 43 6.65 -5.71 -11.53
CA PHE A 43 6.69 -6.37 -10.21
C PHE A 43 7.96 -6.05 -9.42
N GLU A 44 9.14 -6.16 -10.04
CA GLU A 44 10.42 -5.87 -9.37
C GLU A 44 10.54 -4.39 -8.98
N GLU A 45 10.06 -3.49 -9.84
CA GLU A 45 10.03 -2.05 -9.56
C GLU A 45 9.06 -1.70 -8.43
N PHE A 46 7.96 -2.46 -8.29
CA PHE A 46 7.06 -2.34 -7.16
C PHE A 46 7.71 -2.83 -5.85
N LEU A 47 8.47 -3.94 -5.89
CA LEU A 47 9.24 -4.39 -4.72
C LEU A 47 10.31 -3.37 -4.31
N GLU A 48 10.99 -2.77 -5.29
CA GLU A 48 11.95 -1.67 -5.08
C GLU A 48 11.27 -0.51 -4.36
N LEU A 49 10.09 -0.08 -4.83
CA LEU A 49 9.29 0.96 -4.18
C LEU A 49 8.95 0.60 -2.74
N LEU A 50 8.48 -0.63 -2.48
CA LEU A 50 8.15 -1.10 -1.13
C LEU A 50 9.35 -1.08 -0.19
N GLY A 51 10.56 -1.36 -0.71
CA GLY A 51 11.81 -1.29 0.06
C GLY A 51 12.19 0.13 0.50
N MET A 52 11.70 1.15 -0.19
CA MET A 52 11.93 2.56 0.12
C MET A 52 10.76 3.22 0.88
N SER A 53 9.70 2.48 1.17
CA SER A 53 8.46 2.94 1.79
C SER A 53 8.29 2.42 3.21
N VAL A 54 7.48 3.12 4.00
CA VAL A 54 7.17 2.72 5.38
C VAL A 54 5.96 1.79 5.36
N GLN A 55 6.17 0.54 5.73
CA GLN A 55 5.10 -0.47 5.82
C GLN A 55 4.64 -0.60 7.27
N MET A 56 3.34 -0.55 7.48
CA MET A 56 2.71 -0.66 8.80
C MET A 56 1.63 -1.73 8.76
N SER A 57 1.84 -2.82 9.49
CA SER A 57 0.86 -3.91 9.61
C SER A 57 -0.35 -3.47 10.44
N LEU A 58 -1.51 -4.10 10.23
CA LEU A 58 -2.74 -3.69 10.93
C LEU A 58 -2.62 -3.75 12.47
N ASP A 59 -1.87 -4.70 13.02
CA ASP A 59 -1.63 -4.82 14.48
C ASP A 59 -0.79 -3.66 15.03
N SER A 60 0.08 -3.06 14.19
CA SER A 60 0.82 -1.84 14.54
C SER A 60 -0.06 -0.59 14.50
N ILE A 61 -1.13 -0.61 13.70
CA ILE A 61 -2.11 0.49 13.61
C ILE A 61 -3.08 0.43 14.79
N ASP A 62 -3.70 -0.74 15.02
CA ASP A 62 -4.55 -1.01 16.18
C ASP A 62 -4.51 -2.51 16.51
N ALA A 63 -4.13 -2.84 17.76
CA ALA A 63 -4.05 -4.21 18.25
C ALA A 63 -5.39 -4.99 18.13
N LYS A 64 -6.54 -4.30 18.07
CA LYS A 64 -7.85 -4.94 17.85
C LYS A 64 -8.00 -5.56 16.46
N LEU A 65 -7.10 -5.25 15.52
CA LEU A 65 -7.11 -5.76 14.16
C LEU A 65 -6.30 -7.06 13.99
N ILE A 66 -5.61 -7.51 15.04
CA ILE A 66 -4.89 -8.80 15.08
C ILE A 66 -5.73 -9.99 14.55
N PRO A 67 -7.06 -10.11 14.82
CA PRO A 67 -7.84 -11.22 14.30
C PRO A 67 -7.74 -11.39 12.77
N PHE A 68 -7.64 -10.30 12.00
CA PHE A 68 -7.50 -10.38 10.54
C PHE A 68 -6.17 -10.99 10.10
N LEU A 69 -5.13 -10.91 10.92
CA LEU A 69 -3.78 -11.42 10.62
C LEU A 69 -3.65 -12.94 10.85
N ASN A 70 -4.58 -13.53 11.61
CA ASN A 70 -4.55 -14.95 11.97
C ASN A 70 -5.48 -15.82 11.10
N MET A 71 -5.95 -15.27 9.98
CA MET A 71 -6.82 -15.99 9.05
C MET A 71 -6.03 -17.01 8.21
N ASN A 72 -6.71 -18.01 7.65
CA ASN A 72 -6.08 -18.98 6.76
C ASN A 72 -5.85 -18.40 5.35
N PHE A 73 -5.00 -19.05 4.55
CA PHE A 73 -4.66 -18.59 3.20
C PHE A 73 -5.89 -18.44 2.28
N LEU A 74 -6.87 -19.34 2.38
CA LEU A 74 -8.10 -19.29 1.56
C LEU A 74 -8.91 -18.03 1.85
N TRP A 75 -8.97 -17.59 3.11
CA TRP A 75 -9.63 -16.35 3.49
C TRP A 75 -8.97 -15.14 2.81
N TYR A 76 -7.64 -15.05 2.82
CA TYR A 76 -6.91 -13.98 2.15
C TYR A 76 -7.08 -14.00 0.63
N SER A 77 -7.09 -15.20 0.01
CA SER A 77 -7.36 -15.34 -1.42
C SER A 77 -8.77 -14.85 -1.78
N GLY A 78 -9.76 -15.13 -0.93
CA GLY A 78 -11.12 -14.58 -1.06
C GLY A 78 -11.16 -13.06 -0.89
N LEU A 79 -10.46 -12.53 0.12
CA LEU A 79 -10.38 -11.09 0.38
C LEU A 79 -9.74 -10.36 -0.80
N PHE A 80 -8.69 -10.92 -1.40
CA PHE A 80 -8.04 -10.36 -2.58
C PHE A 80 -9.06 -10.09 -3.71
N LYS A 81 -9.87 -11.10 -4.05
CA LYS A 81 -10.92 -10.96 -5.08
C LYS A 81 -11.99 -9.95 -4.67
N LYS A 82 -12.36 -9.91 -3.38
CA LYS A 82 -13.32 -8.95 -2.84
C LYS A 82 -12.83 -7.51 -2.97
N LEU A 83 -11.55 -7.28 -2.68
CA LEU A 83 -10.89 -5.98 -2.81
C LEU A 83 -10.83 -5.54 -4.28
N GLN A 84 -10.46 -6.43 -5.21
CA GLN A 84 -10.48 -6.13 -6.65
C GLN A 84 -11.88 -5.68 -7.11
N ALA A 85 -12.91 -6.42 -6.70
CA ALA A 85 -14.28 -6.11 -7.10
C ALA A 85 -14.81 -4.81 -6.48
N LYS A 86 -14.41 -4.48 -5.25
CA LYS A 86 -14.86 -3.26 -4.56
C LYS A 86 -14.16 -1.99 -5.08
N TYR A 87 -12.90 -2.10 -5.50
CA TYR A 87 -12.06 -0.96 -5.86
C TYR A 87 -11.63 -0.99 -7.33
N PRO A 88 -12.55 -1.03 -8.32
CA PRO A 88 -12.22 -1.27 -9.72
C PRO A 88 -11.19 -0.28 -10.29
N ASP A 89 -11.30 1.01 -9.95
CA ASP A 89 -10.44 2.06 -10.50
C ASP A 89 -9.22 2.39 -9.62
N THR A 90 -9.32 2.09 -8.32
CA THR A 90 -8.34 2.49 -7.30
C THR A 90 -7.49 1.33 -6.80
N HIS A 91 -7.60 0.12 -7.36
CA HIS A 91 -6.69 -0.97 -7.06
C HIS A 91 -5.54 -1.08 -8.08
N ARG A 92 -4.39 -1.59 -7.65
CA ARG A 92 -3.35 -2.14 -8.55
C ARG A 92 -2.97 -3.53 -8.07
N CYS A 93 -2.66 -4.42 -9.01
CA CYS A 93 -2.18 -5.76 -8.71
C CYS A 93 -0.79 -5.98 -9.27
N PHE A 94 0.06 -6.61 -8.46
CA PHE A 94 1.41 -7.03 -8.84
C PHE A 94 1.57 -8.50 -8.49
N THR A 95 2.07 -9.28 -9.45
CA THR A 95 2.19 -10.73 -9.31
C THR A 95 3.60 -11.13 -9.73
N SER A 96 4.24 -11.99 -8.95
CA SER A 96 5.55 -12.56 -9.30
C SER A 96 5.45 -13.39 -10.59
N SER A 97 6.58 -13.60 -11.26
CA SER A 97 6.64 -14.39 -12.50
C SER A 97 6.15 -15.83 -12.34
N ASP A 98 6.32 -16.42 -11.14
CA ASP A 98 5.83 -17.75 -10.78
C ASP A 98 4.37 -17.77 -10.30
N GLY A 99 3.74 -16.59 -10.13
CA GLY A 99 2.37 -16.45 -9.66
C GLY A 99 2.15 -16.72 -8.17
N LEU A 100 3.20 -17.05 -7.41
CA LEU A 100 3.09 -17.46 -6.01
C LEU A 100 2.96 -16.28 -5.05
N VAL A 101 3.55 -15.14 -5.40
CA VAL A 101 3.45 -13.90 -4.62
C VAL A 101 2.55 -12.92 -5.34
N GLN A 102 1.51 -12.47 -4.65
CA GLN A 102 0.54 -11.52 -5.17
C GLN A 102 0.39 -10.35 -4.21
N TYR A 103 0.29 -9.17 -4.77
CA TYR A 103 -0.01 -7.95 -4.07
C TYR A 103 -1.24 -7.32 -4.69
N ILE A 104 -2.12 -6.82 -3.82
CA ILE A 104 -3.13 -5.85 -4.18
C ILE A 104 -2.95 -4.62 -3.31
N VAL A 105 -2.87 -3.46 -3.97
CA VAL A 105 -2.80 -2.16 -3.31
C VAL A 105 -4.08 -1.39 -3.62
N ILE A 106 -4.64 -0.73 -2.61
CA ILE A 106 -5.82 0.12 -2.72
C ILE A 106 -5.39 1.55 -2.47
N LEU A 107 -5.45 2.37 -3.50
CA LEU A 107 -5.01 3.76 -3.46
C LEU A 107 -6.00 4.59 -2.66
N ASN A 108 -5.49 5.51 -1.84
CA ASN A 108 -6.32 6.52 -1.19
C ASN A 108 -6.52 7.70 -2.15
N PRO A 109 -7.74 7.93 -2.68
CA PRO A 109 -7.98 8.99 -3.66
C PRO A 109 -7.84 10.40 -3.06
N ASN A 110 -7.93 10.53 -1.74
CA ASN A 110 -7.91 11.79 -1.02
C ASN A 110 -6.53 12.10 -0.41
N TYR A 111 -5.62 11.13 -0.36
CA TYR A 111 -4.25 11.32 0.10
C TYR A 111 -3.30 10.33 -0.58
N LEU A 112 -2.61 10.81 -1.62
CA LEU A 112 -1.86 9.96 -2.57
C LEU A 112 -0.54 9.41 -2.01
N ASP A 113 -0.09 9.87 -0.84
CA ASP A 113 1.15 9.40 -0.20
C ASP A 113 0.92 8.16 0.68
N MET A 114 -0.21 7.46 0.54
CA MET A 114 -0.43 6.14 1.12
C MET A 114 -1.32 5.23 0.28
N PHE A 115 -1.19 3.92 0.48
CA PHE A 115 -2.15 2.91 0.03
C PHE A 115 -2.32 1.80 1.06
N SER A 116 -3.50 1.18 1.11
CA SER A 116 -3.71 -0.07 1.86
C SER A 116 -3.23 -1.24 1.03
N MET A 117 -2.71 -2.29 1.64
CA MET A 117 -2.09 -3.41 0.94
C MET A 117 -2.44 -4.76 1.56
N LEU A 118 -2.72 -5.73 0.68
CA LEU A 118 -2.71 -7.15 0.98
C LEU A 118 -1.65 -7.82 0.11
N MET A 119 -0.73 -8.56 0.75
CA MET A 119 0.20 -9.48 0.11
C MET A 119 -0.14 -10.91 0.50
N THR A 120 -0.08 -11.83 -0.46
CA THR A 120 -0.15 -13.27 -0.23
C THR A 120 1.04 -13.95 -0.88
N ASN A 121 1.64 -14.89 -0.17
CA ASN A 121 2.67 -15.77 -0.69
C ASN A 121 2.24 -17.23 -0.49
N ALA A 122 1.87 -17.88 -1.60
CA ALA A 122 1.40 -19.26 -1.59
C ALA A 122 2.51 -20.28 -1.28
N LYS A 123 3.80 -19.90 -1.44
CA LYS A 123 4.93 -20.81 -1.24
C LYS A 123 5.16 -21.14 0.23
N ASP A 124 5.03 -20.14 1.10
CA ASP A 124 5.33 -20.25 2.53
C ASP A 124 4.16 -19.83 3.43
N ASN A 125 2.97 -19.63 2.85
CA ASN A 125 1.76 -19.14 3.52
C ASN A 125 1.96 -17.82 4.27
N ARG A 126 2.92 -16.98 3.85
CA ARG A 126 3.08 -15.65 4.42
C ARG A 126 2.08 -14.68 3.82
N THR A 127 1.63 -13.76 4.64
CA THR A 127 0.75 -12.67 4.22
C THR A 127 1.19 -11.37 4.89
N PHE A 128 0.81 -10.26 4.26
CA PHE A 128 0.85 -8.95 4.88
C PHE A 128 -0.50 -8.28 4.66
N LEU A 129 -1.03 -7.65 5.70
CA LEU A 129 -2.23 -6.84 5.62
C LEU A 129 -1.98 -5.56 6.42
N GLY A 130 -2.10 -4.40 5.78
CA GLY A 130 -1.73 -3.15 6.40
C GLY A 130 -1.74 -1.96 5.47
N ALA A 131 -1.03 -0.91 5.87
CA ALA A 131 -0.85 0.33 5.14
C ALA A 131 0.61 0.48 4.70
N VAL A 132 0.82 1.16 3.58
CA VAL A 132 2.12 1.59 3.12
C VAL A 132 2.09 3.09 2.91
N TYR A 133 3.04 3.78 3.53
CA TYR A 133 3.21 5.22 3.42
C TYR A 133 4.43 5.51 2.57
N ARG A 134 4.31 6.56 1.74
CA ARG A 134 5.43 7.09 0.98
C ARG A 134 6.51 7.50 1.97
N ASP A 135 6.23 8.48 2.82
CA ASP A 135 7.13 8.92 3.89
C ASP A 135 6.43 8.81 5.25
N SER A 136 7.19 8.85 6.34
CA SER A 136 6.59 8.68 7.65
C SER A 136 5.65 9.84 8.03
N LEU A 137 4.52 9.49 8.65
CA LEU A 137 3.53 10.45 9.16
C LEU A 137 3.87 10.99 10.56
N TYR A 138 5.03 10.68 11.15
CA TYR A 138 5.34 10.92 12.57
C TYR A 138 5.19 12.38 13.05
N ASP A 139 5.22 13.38 12.17
CA ASP A 139 5.13 14.79 12.54
C ASP A 139 3.73 15.40 12.39
N GLN A 140 2.73 14.61 12.02
CA GLN A 140 1.38 15.11 11.73
C GLN A 140 0.46 14.99 12.95
N VAL A 141 0.23 16.11 13.63
CA VAL A 141 -0.74 16.21 14.72
C VAL A 141 -2.13 16.48 14.14
N ASP A 142 -3.14 15.66 14.47
CA ASP A 142 -4.56 15.94 14.25
C ASP A 142 -5.19 16.25 15.60
N THR A 143 -5.60 17.50 15.81
CA THR A 143 -6.38 17.92 16.99
C THR A 143 -7.70 18.54 16.56
N GLU A 144 -8.68 18.58 17.47
CA GLU A 144 -9.96 19.26 17.19
C GLU A 144 -9.78 20.75 16.85
N GLU A 145 -8.76 21.38 17.45
CA GLU A 145 -8.41 22.78 17.23
C GLU A 145 -7.64 23.00 15.91
N CYS A 146 -6.85 22.01 15.46
CA CYS A 146 -6.07 22.03 14.23
C CYS A 146 -6.31 20.73 13.44
N PRO A 147 -7.42 20.64 12.69
CA PRO A 147 -7.77 19.43 11.96
C PRO A 147 -6.77 19.17 10.84
N ASN A 148 -6.15 17.99 10.83
CA ASN A 148 -5.27 17.56 9.75
C ASN A 148 -6.04 16.69 8.75
N LEU A 149 -6.35 17.29 7.59
CA LEU A 149 -7.12 16.62 6.54
C LEU A 149 -6.43 15.38 5.97
N ALA A 150 -5.08 15.33 5.97
CA ALA A 150 -4.34 14.15 5.51
C ALA A 150 -4.50 12.99 6.48
N VAL A 151 -4.33 13.24 7.79
CA VAL A 151 -4.53 12.22 8.84
C VAL A 151 -5.97 11.68 8.82
N ARG A 152 -6.96 12.57 8.70
CA ARG A 152 -8.37 12.17 8.57
C ARG A 152 -8.62 11.34 7.32
N SER A 153 -8.04 11.73 6.19
CA SER A 153 -8.13 10.96 4.95
C SER A 153 -7.51 9.57 5.07
N VAL A 154 -6.37 9.44 5.75
CA VAL A 154 -5.73 8.15 6.05
C VAL A 154 -6.65 7.29 6.91
N ASN A 155 -7.16 7.85 8.01
CA ASN A 155 -8.03 7.12 8.95
C ASN A 155 -9.31 6.63 8.27
N LEU A 156 -9.99 7.49 7.51
CA LEU A 156 -11.19 7.11 6.77
C LEU A 156 -10.92 5.99 5.75
N HIS A 157 -9.79 6.08 5.04
CA HIS A 157 -9.40 5.05 4.08
C HIS A 157 -9.11 3.71 4.75
N LEU A 158 -8.41 3.71 5.89
CA LEU A 158 -8.13 2.50 6.66
C LEU A 158 -9.39 1.91 7.28
N GLU A 159 -10.29 2.74 7.81
CA GLU A 159 -11.59 2.30 8.31
C GLU A 159 -12.39 1.60 7.21
N GLU A 160 -12.44 2.19 6.01
CA GLU A 160 -13.13 1.60 4.88
C GLU A 160 -12.52 0.25 4.47
N PHE A 161 -11.19 0.15 4.45
CA PHE A 161 -10.45 -1.07 4.15
C PHE A 161 -10.70 -2.17 5.20
N VAL A 162 -10.65 -1.83 6.50
CA VAL A 162 -10.97 -2.72 7.62
C VAL A 162 -12.43 -3.16 7.57
N ASN A 163 -13.35 -2.29 7.17
CA ASN A 163 -14.75 -2.65 6.99
C ASN A 163 -14.94 -3.71 5.90
N VAL A 164 -14.13 -3.70 4.83
CA VAL A 164 -14.14 -4.79 3.84
C VAL A 164 -13.65 -6.10 4.44
N CYS A 165 -12.54 -6.04 5.19
CA CYS A 165 -12.00 -7.21 5.87
C CYS A 165 -13.02 -7.81 6.83
N SER A 166 -13.71 -6.95 7.60
CA SER A 166 -14.79 -7.32 8.51
C SER A 166 -15.93 -7.97 7.74
N PHE A 167 -16.49 -7.30 6.72
CA PHE A 167 -17.57 -7.86 5.91
C PHE A 167 -17.20 -9.24 5.34
N HIS A 168 -15.98 -9.38 4.82
CA HIS A 168 -15.48 -10.64 4.28
C HIS A 168 -15.42 -11.74 5.36
N LEU A 169 -14.87 -11.42 6.53
CA LEU A 169 -14.87 -12.29 7.70
C LEU A 169 -16.28 -12.78 8.06
N TRP A 170 -17.22 -11.85 8.26
CA TRP A 170 -18.61 -12.17 8.57
C TRP A 170 -19.26 -13.03 7.47
N SER A 171 -19.04 -12.70 6.20
CA SER A 171 -19.61 -13.44 5.07
C SER A 171 -19.03 -14.85 4.90
N SER A 172 -17.82 -15.10 5.39
CA SER A 172 -17.18 -16.41 5.33
C SER A 172 -17.64 -17.38 6.45
N MET A 173 -18.39 -16.87 7.43
CA MET A 173 -18.96 -17.65 8.54
C MET A 173 -20.39 -18.14 8.28
N LEU A 174 -21.01 -17.66 7.20
CA LEU A 174 -22.36 -18.03 6.75
C LEU A 174 -22.30 -19.18 5.75
#